data_AF-A0A9E2RHT9-F1
#
_entry.id   AF-A0A9E2RHT9-F1
#
_cell.length_a   1.000
_cell.length_b   1.000
_cell.length_c   1.000
_cell.angle_alpha   90.00
_cell.angle_beta   90.00
_cell.angle_gamma   90.00
#
_symmetry.space_group_name_H-M   'P 1'
#
loop_
_entity.id
_entity.type
_entity.pdbx_description
1 polymer ?
#
loop_
_entity_poly.entity_id
_entity_poly.type
_entity_poly.pdbx_seq_one_letter_code
_entity_poly.pdbx_strand_id
1 'polypeptide(L)'
;MKAVHRGFTGGVLACLVLGGCAAWSSPPPLSQPYFIAEAGEAKSLHALAKKQESLAPRCAEHNSCDHVYFTRALLGLYESRETASRYFEKVIAVAPKSHLASSSKLWLQLLQHHAAPVEQSWFESVMAAPAIS
;
A
#
# COMPACT_ATOMS: atom_id res chain seq x y z
N MET A 1 52.78 59.18 1.49
CA MET A 1 53.46 58.68 2.70
C MET A 1 52.41 58.23 3.71
N LYS A 2 52.75 57.18 4.48
CA LYS A 2 52.03 56.51 5.59
C LYS A 2 51.05 55.39 5.21
N ALA A 3 51.58 54.18 5.39
CA ALA A 3 50.92 52.89 5.51
C ALA A 3 50.15 52.75 6.85
N VAL A 4 49.24 51.78 6.91
CA VAL A 4 49.19 50.78 8.01
C VAL A 4 48.27 49.61 7.58
N HIS A 5 48.85 48.41 7.58
CA HIS A 5 48.19 47.12 7.52
C HIS A 5 47.46 46.83 8.85
N ARG A 6 46.28 46.20 8.79
CA ARG A 6 45.90 45.20 9.81
C ARG A 6 44.77 44.32 9.29
N GLY A 7 45.09 43.05 9.03
CA GLY A 7 44.10 42.01 8.79
C GLY A 7 43.40 41.58 10.08
N PHE A 8 42.22 40.99 9.94
CA PHE A 8 41.69 40.03 10.91
C PHE A 8 40.85 38.99 10.16
N THR A 9 41.42 37.80 10.08
CA THR A 9 40.80 36.51 9.77
C THR A 9 39.71 36.15 10.77
N GLY A 10 38.61 35.54 10.31
CA GLY A 10 37.79 34.67 11.16
C GLY A 10 36.28 34.81 10.96
N GLY A 11 35.62 33.72 10.53
CA GLY A 11 34.16 33.60 10.61
C GLY A 11 33.47 32.89 9.45
N VAL A 12 33.96 31.73 9.01
CA VAL A 12 33.11 30.78 8.27
C VAL A 12 32.17 30.13 9.29
N LEU A 13 30.89 30.50 9.30
CA LEU A 13 29.80 29.67 9.84
C LEU A 13 28.44 30.34 9.57
N ALA A 14 27.97 30.24 8.34
CA ALA A 14 26.58 30.56 7.98
C ALA A 14 25.86 29.24 7.66
N CYS A 15 25.24 28.70 8.71
CA CYS A 15 24.11 27.77 8.75
C CYS A 15 23.84 26.93 7.49
N LEU A 16 24.32 25.68 7.52
CA LEU A 16 23.69 24.56 6.82
C LEU A 16 22.23 24.46 7.30
N VAL A 17 21.31 24.89 6.44
CA VAL A 17 19.89 24.65 6.61
C VAL A 17 19.68 23.16 6.33
N LEU A 18 19.84 22.33 7.36
CA LEU A 18 19.31 20.97 7.38
C LEU A 18 17.78 21.08 7.54
N GLY A 19 17.12 21.57 6.49
CA GLY A 19 15.69 21.38 6.30
C GLY A 19 15.47 19.90 6.02
N GLY A 20 15.36 19.11 7.08
CA GLY A 20 14.83 17.77 6.98
C GLY A 20 13.41 17.90 6.43
N CYS A 21 13.22 17.55 5.16
CA CYS A 21 11.90 17.21 4.67
C CYS A 21 11.47 15.99 5.47
N ALA A 22 10.73 16.20 6.57
CA ALA A 22 9.82 15.16 7.03
C ALA A 22 8.93 14.90 5.81
N ALA A 23 9.23 13.81 5.10
CA ALA A 23 8.43 13.38 3.97
C ALA A 23 7.08 12.96 4.56
N TRP A 24 6.18 13.92 4.73
CA TRP A 24 4.75 13.65 4.74
C TRP A 24 4.43 13.18 3.32
N SER A 25 4.67 11.90 3.10
CA SER A 25 4.17 11.18 1.94
C SER A 25 2.65 11.34 1.97
N SER A 26 2.10 11.97 0.94
CA SER A 26 0.66 12.07 0.76
C SER A 26 0.03 10.66 0.86
N PRO A 27 -1.16 10.52 1.45
CA PRO A 27 -1.85 9.24 1.52
C PRO A 27 -1.94 8.61 0.12
N PRO A 28 -1.76 7.29 -0.02
CA PRO A 28 -1.89 6.62 -1.30
C PRO A 28 -3.29 6.89 -1.90
N PRO A 29 -3.39 7.23 -3.20
CA PRO A 29 -4.69 7.48 -3.83
C PRO A 29 -5.54 6.21 -3.84
N LEU A 30 -6.76 6.29 -3.31
CA LEU A 30 -7.68 5.14 -3.18
C LEU A 30 -8.15 4.57 -4.52
N SER A 31 -8.14 5.39 -5.57
CA SER A 31 -8.51 4.99 -6.93
C SER A 31 -7.43 4.19 -7.66
N GLN A 32 -6.19 4.18 -7.16
CA GLN A 32 -5.13 3.38 -7.76
C GLN A 32 -5.16 1.94 -7.26
N PRO A 33 -4.77 0.96 -8.09
CA PRO A 33 -4.62 -0.41 -7.65
C PRO A 33 -3.44 -0.55 -6.66
N TYR A 34 -3.50 -1.59 -5.83
CA TYR A 34 -2.41 -1.96 -4.94
C TYR A 34 -1.36 -2.81 -5.66
N PHE A 35 -1.79 -3.66 -6.60
CA PHE A 35 -0.91 -4.45 -7.46
C PHE A 35 -1.15 -4.10 -8.94
N ILE A 36 -0.10 -4.17 -9.75
CA ILE A 36 -0.21 -4.00 -11.19
C ILE A 36 -0.46 -5.39 -11.80
N ALA A 37 -1.56 -5.52 -12.56
CA ALA A 37 -1.83 -6.73 -13.30
C ALA A 37 -0.91 -6.80 -14.54
N GLU A 38 -0.33 -7.96 -14.79
CA GLU A 38 0.36 -8.21 -16.05
C GLU A 38 -0.63 -8.14 -17.23
N ALA A 39 -0.16 -7.64 -18.38
CA ALA A 39 -1.03 -7.45 -19.55
C ALA A 39 -1.73 -8.74 -20.01
N GLY A 40 -1.08 -9.90 -19.83
CA GLY A 40 -1.67 -11.22 -20.13
C GLY A 40 -2.76 -11.67 -19.16
N GLU A 41 -2.78 -11.14 -17.94
CA GLU A 41 -3.63 -11.61 -16.84
C GLU A 41 -4.79 -10.67 -16.53
N ALA A 42 -4.73 -9.40 -16.95
CA ALA A 42 -5.78 -8.42 -16.65
C ALA A 42 -7.19 -8.90 -17.04
N LYS A 43 -7.31 -9.57 -18.20
CA LYS A 43 -8.60 -10.10 -18.67
C LYS A 43 -9.11 -11.27 -17.83
N SER A 44 -8.23 -12.15 -17.39
CA SER A 44 -8.60 -13.31 -16.55
C SER A 44 -8.98 -12.87 -15.15
N LEU A 45 -8.23 -11.94 -14.55
CA LEU A 45 -8.55 -11.33 -13.25
C LEU A 45 -9.91 -10.63 -13.29
N HIS A 46 -10.18 -9.84 -14.32
CA HIS A 46 -11.48 -9.18 -14.49
C HIS A 46 -12.64 -10.19 -14.67
N ALA A 47 -12.42 -11.26 -15.44
CA ALA A 47 -13.41 -12.32 -15.60
C ALA A 47 -13.70 -13.04 -14.27
N LEU A 48 -12.65 -13.28 -13.46
CA LEU A 48 -12.80 -13.88 -12.14
C LEU A 48 -13.54 -12.94 -11.18
N ALA A 49 -13.30 -11.63 -11.23
CA ALA A 49 -14.01 -10.65 -10.41
C ALA A 49 -15.51 -10.67 -10.69
N LYS A 50 -15.90 -10.65 -11.98
CA LYS A 50 -17.29 -10.79 -12.43
C LYS A 50 -17.93 -12.10 -11.97
N LYS A 51 -17.17 -13.20 -11.99
CA LYS A 51 -17.65 -14.48 -11.48
C LYS A 51 -17.92 -14.44 -9.98
N GLN A 52 -17.07 -13.78 -9.17
CA GLN A 52 -17.36 -13.64 -7.74
C GLN A 52 -18.59 -12.76 -7.49
N GLU A 53 -18.78 -11.70 -8.29
CA GLU A 53 -19.97 -10.84 -8.20
C GLU A 53 -21.26 -11.59 -8.52
N SER A 54 -21.24 -12.51 -9.49
CA SER A 54 -22.43 -13.33 -9.80
C SER A 54 -22.73 -14.41 -8.74
N LEU A 55 -21.75 -14.79 -7.92
CA LEU A 55 -21.93 -15.71 -6.79
C LEU A 55 -22.43 -15.02 -5.52
N ALA A 56 -22.14 -13.72 -5.35
CA ALA A 56 -22.54 -12.94 -4.18
C ALA A 56 -24.04 -13.04 -3.79
N PRO A 57 -25.02 -13.03 -4.71
CA PRO A 57 -26.43 -13.12 -4.30
C PRO A 57 -26.83 -14.48 -3.69
N ARG A 58 -26.06 -15.55 -3.95
CA ARG A 58 -26.40 -16.93 -3.53
C ARG A 58 -25.43 -17.50 -2.51
N CYS A 59 -24.41 -16.75 -2.09
CA CYS A 59 -23.39 -17.22 -1.16
C CYS A 59 -23.97 -17.62 0.22
N ALA A 60 -25.12 -17.05 0.60
CA ALA A 60 -25.79 -17.37 1.86
C ALA A 60 -26.34 -18.80 1.88
N GLU A 61 -26.72 -19.35 0.72
CA GLU A 61 -27.24 -20.73 0.61
C GLU A 61 -26.21 -21.77 1.10
N HIS A 62 -24.91 -21.45 0.99
CA HIS A 62 -23.81 -22.35 1.31
C HIS A 62 -22.91 -21.85 2.44
N ASN A 63 -23.30 -20.79 3.17
CA ASN A 63 -22.47 -20.14 4.19
C ASN A 63 -21.05 -19.78 3.69
N SER A 64 -20.93 -19.36 2.44
CA SER A 64 -19.64 -19.13 1.77
C SER A 64 -19.40 -17.66 1.41
N CYS A 65 -20.22 -16.74 1.94
CA CYS A 65 -20.13 -15.32 1.63
C CYS A 65 -18.80 -14.68 2.01
N ASP A 66 -18.17 -15.14 3.10
CA ASP A 66 -16.85 -14.68 3.50
C ASP A 66 -15.79 -15.05 2.45
N HIS A 67 -15.83 -16.27 1.92
CA HIS A 67 -14.96 -16.68 0.82
C HIS A 67 -15.21 -15.88 -0.46
N VAL A 68 -16.48 -15.73 -0.87
CA VAL A 68 -16.84 -14.97 -2.08
C VAL A 68 -16.36 -13.51 -1.99
N TYR A 69 -16.62 -12.85 -0.85
CA TYR A 69 -16.20 -11.47 -0.66
C TYR A 69 -14.68 -11.35 -0.46
N PHE A 70 -14.03 -12.31 0.19
CA PHE A 70 -12.58 -12.29 0.37
C PHE A 70 -11.87 -12.44 -0.98
N THR A 71 -12.28 -13.40 -1.81
CA THR A 71 -11.73 -13.53 -3.17
C THR A 71 -12.01 -12.28 -4.00
N ARG A 72 -13.22 -11.69 -3.91
CA ARG A 72 -13.52 -10.44 -4.62
C ARG A 72 -12.67 -9.26 -4.13
N ALA A 73 -12.34 -9.21 -2.84
CA ALA A 73 -11.46 -8.20 -2.26
C ALA A 73 -10.03 -8.34 -2.78
N LEU A 74 -9.50 -9.57 -2.82
CA LEU A 74 -8.18 -9.87 -3.39
C LEU A 74 -8.08 -9.43 -4.85
N LEU A 75 -9.13 -9.68 -5.65
CA LEU A 75 -9.18 -9.20 -7.04
C LEU A 75 -9.27 -7.68 -7.12
N GLY A 76 -9.97 -7.06 -6.16
CA GLY A 76 -10.03 -5.62 -5.99
C GLY A 76 -8.64 -4.98 -5.82
N LEU A 77 -7.64 -5.70 -5.29
CA LEU A 77 -6.27 -5.20 -5.15
C LEU A 77 -5.64 -4.82 -6.50
N TYR A 78 -6.09 -5.44 -7.60
CA TYR A 78 -5.65 -5.14 -8.96
C TYR A 78 -6.54 -4.09 -9.67
N GLU A 79 -7.68 -3.74 -9.08
CA GLU A 79 -8.63 -2.77 -9.63
C GLU A 79 -8.46 -1.39 -8.98
N SER A 80 -8.62 -1.33 -7.65
CA SER A 80 -8.40 -0.13 -6.84
C SER A 80 -8.36 -0.47 -5.34
N ARG A 81 -7.61 0.30 -4.56
CA ARG A 81 -7.62 0.19 -3.08
C ARG A 81 -9.02 0.34 -2.50
N GLU A 82 -9.82 1.23 -3.08
CA GLU A 82 -11.22 1.46 -2.70
C GLU A 82 -12.06 0.19 -2.83
N THR A 83 -12.01 -0.46 -4.00
CA THR A 83 -12.75 -1.71 -4.23
C THR A 83 -12.29 -2.80 -3.29
N ALA A 84 -10.97 -2.99 -3.13
CA ALA A 84 -10.43 -3.98 -2.21
C ALA A 84 -10.92 -3.75 -0.77
N SER A 85 -10.80 -2.52 -0.28
CA SER A 85 -11.19 -2.14 1.09
C SER A 85 -12.67 -2.41 1.35
N ARG A 86 -13.54 -1.97 0.44
CA ARG A 86 -14.99 -2.21 0.53
C ARG A 86 -15.34 -3.69 0.68
N TYR A 87 -14.67 -4.56 -0.07
CA TYR A 87 -14.95 -5.99 0.00
C TYR A 87 -14.32 -6.67 1.22
N PHE A 88 -13.14 -6.24 1.68
CA PHE A 88 -12.59 -6.69 2.96
C PHE A 88 -13.49 -6.30 4.15
N GLU A 89 -14.06 -5.11 4.13
CA GLU A 89 -15.07 -4.69 5.11
C GLU A 89 -16.32 -5.58 5.06
N LYS A 90 -16.78 -5.97 3.87
CA LYS A 90 -17.88 -6.93 3.73
C LYS A 90 -17.58 -8.29 4.35
N VAL A 91 -16.36 -8.82 4.17
CA VAL A 91 -15.94 -10.09 4.82
C VAL A 91 -16.11 -9.99 6.34
N ILE A 92 -15.62 -8.90 6.93
CA ILE A 92 -15.72 -8.66 8.37
C ILE A 92 -17.19 -8.53 8.79
N ALA A 93 -18.02 -7.85 8.00
CA ALA A 93 -19.43 -7.68 8.31
C ALA A 93 -20.21 -9.00 8.28
N VAL A 94 -19.96 -9.88 7.31
CA VAL A 94 -20.72 -11.15 7.16
C VAL A 94 -20.20 -12.28 8.04
N ALA A 95 -18.89 -12.30 8.35
CA ALA A 95 -18.28 -13.36 9.14
C ALA A 95 -17.19 -12.83 10.09
N PRO A 96 -17.54 -12.00 11.09
CA PRO A 96 -16.57 -11.27 11.92
C PRO A 96 -15.61 -12.13 12.73
N LYS A 97 -15.95 -13.41 12.94
CA LYS A 97 -15.17 -14.39 13.71
C LYS A 97 -14.35 -15.34 12.83
N SER A 98 -14.43 -15.23 11.50
CA SER A 98 -13.69 -16.12 10.60
C SER A 98 -12.21 -15.71 10.52
N HIS A 99 -11.36 -16.68 10.16
CA HIS A 99 -9.95 -16.38 9.85
C HIS A 99 -9.82 -15.35 8.71
N LEU A 100 -10.74 -15.37 7.74
CA LEU A 100 -10.76 -14.39 6.65
C LEU A 100 -11.04 -12.98 7.15
N ALA A 101 -11.87 -12.79 8.18
CA ALA A 101 -12.07 -11.48 8.79
C ALA A 101 -10.80 -10.96 9.47
N SER A 102 -10.04 -11.83 10.16
CA SER A 102 -8.73 -11.46 10.73
C SER A 102 -7.73 -11.06 9.64
N SER A 103 -7.64 -11.84 8.56
CA SER A 103 -6.80 -11.48 7.40
C SER A 103 -7.25 -10.19 6.72
N SER A 104 -8.56 -9.96 6.61
CA SER A 104 -9.14 -8.75 6.02
C SER A 104 -8.77 -7.49 6.79
N LYS A 105 -8.71 -7.55 8.13
CA LYS A 105 -8.24 -6.42 8.96
C LYS A 105 -6.78 -6.06 8.65
N LEU A 106 -5.91 -7.05 8.48
CA LEU A 106 -4.52 -6.84 8.12
C LEU A 106 -4.39 -6.20 6.74
N TRP A 107 -5.17 -6.67 5.76
CA TRP A 107 -5.24 -6.04 4.45
C TRP A 107 -5.70 -4.58 4.52
N LEU A 108 -6.73 -4.27 5.30
CA LEU A 108 -7.19 -2.89 5.48
C LEU A 108 -6.08 -1.99 6.07
N GLN A 109 -5.35 -2.47 7.08
CA GLN A 109 -4.21 -1.74 7.64
C GLN A 109 -3.10 -1.52 6.59
N LEU A 110 -2.83 -2.54 5.76
CA LEU A 110 -1.86 -2.43 4.67
C LEU A 110 -2.29 -1.38 3.64
N LEU A 111 -3.55 -1.43 3.19
CA LEU A 111 -4.10 -0.52 2.18
C LEU A 111 -4.15 0.94 2.63
N GLN A 112 -4.31 1.19 3.94
CA GLN A 112 -4.36 2.53 4.53
C GLN A 112 -2.97 3.14 4.73
N HIS A 113 -1.98 2.33 5.17
CA HIS A 113 -0.70 2.86 5.65
C HIS A 113 0.48 2.61 4.71
N HIS A 114 0.36 1.67 3.78
CA HIS A 114 1.48 1.26 2.94
C HIS A 114 1.23 1.63 1.48
N ALA A 115 2.23 2.25 0.87
CA ALA A 115 2.27 2.44 -0.57
C ALA A 115 2.24 1.08 -1.29
N ALA A 116 1.86 1.08 -2.57
CA ALA A 116 1.89 -0.14 -3.35
C ALA A 116 3.33 -0.68 -3.33
N PRO A 117 3.53 -2.00 -3.29
CA PRO A 117 4.87 -2.55 -3.35
C PRO A 117 5.54 -2.00 -4.60
N VAL A 118 6.68 -1.35 -4.40
CA VAL A 118 7.54 -0.99 -5.53
C VAL A 118 8.14 -2.31 -6.01
N GLU A 119 8.12 -2.55 -7.33
CA GLU A 119 8.95 -3.59 -7.95
C GLU A 119 10.40 -3.28 -7.58
N GLN A 120 10.90 -3.94 -6.54
CA GLN A 120 12.27 -3.84 -6.07
C GLN A 120 12.99 -5.08 -6.54
N SER A 121 14.21 -4.90 -7.07
CA SER A 121 15.06 -6.02 -7.35
C SER A 121 15.33 -6.82 -6.08
N TRP A 122 15.62 -8.12 -6.22
CA TRP A 122 16.02 -8.95 -5.09
C TRP A 122 17.17 -8.31 -4.29
N PHE A 123 18.14 -7.70 -4.99
CA PHE A 123 19.28 -7.06 -4.36
C PHE A 123 18.87 -5.84 -3.53
N GLU A 124 18.01 -4.97 -4.06
CA GLU A 124 17.47 -3.83 -3.30
C GLU A 124 16.68 -4.30 -2.08
N SER A 125 15.90 -5.36 -2.21
CA SER A 125 15.16 -5.95 -1.09
C SER A 125 16.10 -6.45 0.02
N VAL A 126 17.22 -7.08 -0.36
CA VAL A 126 18.24 -7.55 0.60
C VAL A 126 18.95 -6.38 1.27
N MET A 127 19.34 -5.37 0.50
CA MET A 127 20.08 -4.21 1.03
C MET A 127 19.20 -3.30 1.91
N ALA A 128 17.89 -3.25 1.66
CA ALA A 128 16.92 -2.46 2.44
C ALA A 128 16.41 -3.18 3.70
N ALA A 129 16.71 -4.48 3.87
CA ALA A 129 16.25 -5.25 5.02
C ALA A 129 16.94 -4.76 6.31
N PRO A 130 16.21 -4.58 7.43
CA PRO A 130 16.80 -4.22 8.70
C PRO A 130 17.78 -5.31 9.16
N ALA A 131 18.99 -4.91 9.59
CA ALA A 131 19.97 -5.83 10.13
C ALA A 131 19.43 -6.45 11.43
N ILE A 132 19.31 -7.78 11.45
CA ILE A 132 18.94 -8.52 12.65
C ILE A 132 20.25 -8.72 13.44
N SER A 133 20.42 -7.96 14.53
CA SER A 133 21.52 -8.09 15.49
C SER A 133 21.14 -8.95 16.68
#